data_AF-A0A841R8K1-F1
#
_entry.id   AF-A0A841R8K1-F1
#
_cell.length_a   1.000
_cell.length_b   1.000
_cell.length_c   1.000
_cell.angle_alpha   90.00
_cell.angle_beta   90.00
_cell.angle_gamma   90.00
#
_symmetry.space_group_name_H-M   'P 1'
#
loop_
_entity.id
_entity.type
_entity.pdbx_description
1 polymer ?
#
loop_
_entity_poly.entity_id
_entity_poly.type
_entity_poly.pdbx_seq_one_letter_code
_entity_poly.pdbx_strand_id
1 'polypeptide(L)'
;MKKPALLIILTLIFTVSLTAIDVDRDEVQSYGDKKIEFYNYVGPYKFINTLEEILGLGTQLGVQVDPDSFGNFTIGNKYSVIHSVQPEIPEGFDGDIFFVGRDGAVDHIRNLRYIIASYLQSAYSYDFDDAFLLAEFITYYNAAYYQNLPYYQGVYKEGVVKYLTPEKAGLSTHYSEWAGKSAIVIPLSERRSTETGKAIDTGEITSEDVIEVMREEKDDAIDTRKDMVDLREEEIAQEEKAIEQEQEQLAEEKQQVDEAIEDIKTADDGTEKETLTPEEEKQVAELEEQKEQIEEQETQLEEEKAALEEEKDEVVKMREDIADDANKQIDEEEAAQSVFTSRDPGVGTEVIMLKIENTGDGVPYGRLIKVDIDNYVVTEESELNSIRGRTLTLLGGKLFAVAGMENGPGAVKLVEIDMTTLEIANESPVTVFPDTLLWESKNNFFAVISEGNDLKLGLFDATLTLKATSAVSVEPYMSPLIQGSSIYVQTSDGGIVELSAETLETLNQIK
;
A
#
# COMPACT_ATOMS: atom_id res chain seq x y z
N MET A 1 5.51 44.99 -69.15
CA MET A 1 6.91 45.39 -69.44
C MET A 1 7.54 45.93 -68.15
N LYS A 2 8.62 45.27 -67.71
CA LYS A 2 9.78 45.73 -66.90
C LYS A 2 9.58 46.70 -65.70
N LYS A 3 9.98 46.21 -64.52
CA LYS A 3 10.50 46.96 -63.34
C LYS A 3 11.73 47.82 -63.71
N PRO A 4 12.16 48.84 -62.92
CA PRO A 4 12.99 48.67 -61.69
C PRO A 4 12.62 49.65 -60.53
N ALA A 5 12.63 49.27 -59.24
CA ALA A 5 13.73 49.15 -58.25
C ALA A 5 14.16 50.47 -57.53
N LEU A 6 13.98 50.51 -56.19
CA LEU A 6 14.77 51.21 -55.15
C LEU A 6 14.15 50.83 -53.78
N LEU A 7 14.60 49.86 -52.99
CA LEU A 7 15.85 49.63 -52.24
C LEU A 7 16.23 50.74 -51.24
N ILE A 8 15.76 50.58 -49.99
CA ILE A 8 16.45 51.08 -48.79
C ILE A 8 16.76 49.84 -47.94
N ILE A 9 18.05 49.57 -47.80
CA ILE A 9 18.66 48.55 -46.96
C ILE A 9 18.80 49.14 -45.55
N LEU A 10 18.23 48.48 -44.54
CA LEU A 10 18.62 48.67 -43.15
C LEU A 10 19.50 47.48 -42.76
N THR A 11 20.79 47.76 -42.61
CA THR A 11 21.84 46.82 -42.22
C THR A 11 21.69 46.48 -40.74
N LEU A 12 21.24 45.27 -40.42
CA LEU A 12 21.31 44.74 -39.05
C LEU A 12 22.62 43.97 -38.92
N ILE A 13 23.47 44.43 -38.01
CA ILE A 13 24.76 43.82 -37.64
C ILE A 13 24.46 42.51 -36.90
N PHE A 14 24.89 41.40 -37.50
CA PHE A 14 24.94 40.08 -36.87
C PHE A 14 26.12 40.04 -35.89
N THR A 15 25.85 40.07 -34.59
CA THR A 15 26.78 39.56 -33.58
C THR A 15 26.41 38.12 -33.27
N VAL A 16 27.22 37.20 -33.80
CA VAL A 16 27.17 35.77 -33.48
C VAL A 16 27.59 35.61 -32.02
N SER A 17 26.62 35.32 -31.15
CA SER A 17 26.90 34.67 -29.87
C SER A 17 26.69 33.18 -30.11
N LEU A 18 27.79 32.43 -30.13
CA LEU A 18 27.73 30.99 -29.88
C LEU A 18 27.25 30.82 -28.44
N THR A 19 25.97 30.51 -28.28
CA THR A 19 25.48 29.81 -27.10
C THR A 19 25.29 28.38 -27.56
N ALA A 20 26.06 27.48 -26.96
CA ALA A 20 25.68 26.08 -26.90
C ALA A 20 24.29 26.08 -26.26
N ILE A 21 23.28 25.73 -27.05
CA ILE A 21 22.01 25.29 -26.53
C ILE A 21 22.33 23.95 -25.87
N ASP A 22 22.60 24.03 -24.57
CA ASP A 22 22.35 22.92 -23.67
C ASP A 22 20.87 22.60 -23.82
N VAL A 23 20.60 21.35 -24.12
CA VAL A 23 19.25 20.83 -24.28
C VAL A 23 18.52 21.12 -22.96
N ASP A 24 17.34 21.74 -23.07
CA ASP A 24 16.35 21.83 -21.99
C ASP A 24 16.26 20.45 -21.31
N ARG A 25 16.87 20.37 -20.13
CA ARG A 25 16.56 19.38 -19.09
C ARG A 25 15.49 19.98 -18.19
N ASP A 26 14.39 20.46 -18.78
CA ASP A 26 13.14 20.41 -18.05
C ASP A 26 12.84 18.92 -17.80
N GLU A 27 12.35 18.61 -16.60
CA GLU A 27 11.86 17.31 -16.14
C GLU A 27 12.88 16.23 -15.70
N VAL A 28 14.08 16.60 -15.26
CA VAL A 28 14.90 15.66 -14.46
C VAL A 28 14.97 16.16 -13.03
N GLN A 29 14.36 15.39 -12.11
CA GLN A 29 14.29 15.52 -10.63
C GLN A 29 13.00 16.14 -10.04
N SER A 30 11.93 15.34 -10.01
CA SER A 30 10.92 15.40 -8.93
C SER A 30 10.76 14.06 -8.19
N TYR A 31 11.74 13.15 -8.32
CA TYR A 31 11.71 11.79 -7.75
C TYR A 31 12.97 11.47 -6.93
N GLY A 32 13.56 12.46 -6.24
CA GLY A 32 14.66 12.22 -5.29
C GLY A 32 14.19 12.49 -3.86
N ASP A 33 14.45 11.54 -2.96
CA ASP A 33 14.15 11.52 -1.52
C ASP A 33 12.73 11.11 -1.11
N LYS A 34 12.20 9.99 -1.62
CA LYS A 34 10.96 9.40 -1.10
C LYS A 34 11.26 8.17 -0.23
N LYS A 35 11.68 8.43 1.01
CA LYS A 35 11.61 7.43 2.08
C LYS A 35 10.17 6.95 2.20
N ILE A 36 9.90 5.75 1.69
CA ILE A 36 8.59 5.11 1.78
C ILE A 36 8.51 4.47 3.15
N GLU A 37 7.98 5.22 4.10
CA GLU A 37 7.59 4.72 5.42
C GLU A 37 6.06 4.69 5.47
N PHE A 38 5.46 3.54 5.78
CA PHE A 38 4.01 3.44 5.89
C PHE A 38 3.51 4.07 7.19
N TYR A 39 2.76 5.17 7.04
CA TYR A 39 2.12 5.88 8.14
C TYR A 39 0.80 5.20 8.51
N ASN A 40 0.80 4.53 9.67
CA ASN A 40 -0.36 3.83 10.21
C ASN A 40 -1.20 4.75 11.11
N TYR A 41 -2.50 4.51 11.22
CA TYR A 41 -3.36 5.27 12.13
C TYR A 41 -3.04 4.94 13.59
N VAL A 42 -2.87 5.99 14.40
CA VAL A 42 -2.87 5.87 15.85
C VAL A 42 -3.85 6.89 16.41
N GLY A 43 -4.91 6.40 17.06
CA GLY A 43 -5.94 7.25 17.65
C GLY A 43 -7.10 6.46 18.23
N PRO A 44 -8.17 7.15 18.65
CA PRO A 44 -9.35 6.49 19.19
C PRO A 44 -10.08 5.60 18.19
N TYR A 45 -10.67 4.50 18.66
CA TYR A 45 -11.34 3.49 17.83
C TYR A 45 -12.85 3.38 18.11
N LYS A 46 -13.63 3.08 17.05
CA LYS A 46 -15.03 2.62 17.14
C LYS A 46 -15.10 1.12 17.38
N PHE A 47 -14.23 0.39 16.69
CA PHE A 47 -14.06 -1.06 16.79
C PHE A 47 -12.62 -1.41 16.43
N ILE A 48 -12.19 -2.59 16.88
CA ILE A 48 -10.90 -3.18 16.54
C ILE A 48 -11.21 -4.59 16.05
N ASN A 49 -10.69 -4.96 14.89
CA ASN A 49 -10.83 -6.31 14.39
C ASN A 49 -9.82 -7.25 15.04
N THR A 50 -10.25 -8.47 15.30
CA THR A 50 -9.32 -9.54 15.70
C THR A 50 -8.51 -10.00 14.49
N LEU A 51 -7.35 -10.62 14.74
CA LEU A 51 -6.55 -11.20 13.67
C LEU A 51 -7.34 -12.22 12.82
N GLU A 52 -8.16 -13.06 13.45
CA GLU A 52 -9.02 -14.02 12.74
C GLU A 52 -10.02 -13.34 11.81
N GLU A 53 -10.63 -12.23 12.25
CA GLU A 53 -11.53 -11.44 11.40
C GLU A 53 -10.79 -10.83 10.21
N ILE A 54 -9.55 -10.35 10.42
CA ILE A 54 -8.72 -9.76 9.36
C ILE A 54 -8.35 -10.82 8.32
N LEU A 55 -7.85 -11.98 8.76
CA LEU A 55 -7.51 -13.10 7.88
C LEU A 55 -8.75 -13.61 7.13
N GLY A 56 -9.89 -13.69 7.80
CA GLY A 56 -11.16 -14.11 7.20
C GLY A 56 -11.58 -13.27 6.00
N LEU A 57 -11.22 -11.97 5.95
CA LEU A 57 -11.46 -11.12 4.79
C LEU A 57 -10.67 -11.58 3.55
N GLY A 58 -9.38 -11.90 3.74
CA GLY A 58 -8.52 -12.40 2.67
C GLY A 58 -8.97 -13.76 2.17
N THR A 59 -9.21 -14.69 3.10
CA THR A 59 -9.69 -16.05 2.81
C THR A 59 -10.98 -16.02 1.98
N GLN A 60 -11.95 -15.19 2.36
CA GLN A 60 -13.23 -15.09 1.66
C GLN A 60 -13.10 -14.60 0.20
N LEU A 61 -12.12 -13.74 -0.08
CA LEU A 61 -11.83 -13.27 -1.43
C LEU A 61 -11.08 -14.34 -2.24
N GLY A 62 -10.15 -15.08 -1.62
CA GLY A 62 -9.29 -16.03 -2.31
C GLY A 62 -9.96 -17.37 -2.64
N VAL A 63 -10.83 -17.89 -1.77
CA VAL A 63 -11.44 -19.23 -1.95
C VAL A 63 -12.31 -19.38 -3.22
N GLN A 64 -12.68 -18.26 -3.85
CA GLN A 64 -13.51 -18.25 -5.05
C GLN A 64 -12.69 -18.09 -6.33
N VAL A 65 -11.38 -17.88 -6.22
CA VAL A 65 -10.49 -17.70 -7.36
C VAL A 65 -10.37 -19.02 -8.12
N ASP A 66 -10.64 -18.94 -9.42
CA ASP A 66 -10.27 -19.95 -10.39
C ASP A 66 -9.07 -19.37 -11.16
N PRO A 67 -7.86 -19.92 -11.01
CA PRO A 67 -6.64 -19.34 -11.58
C PRO A 67 -6.70 -19.13 -13.10
N ASP A 68 -7.53 -19.89 -13.81
CA ASP A 68 -7.58 -19.87 -15.28
C ASP A 68 -8.71 -19.00 -15.84
N SER A 69 -9.53 -18.38 -14.99
CA SER A 69 -10.70 -17.64 -15.46
C SER A 69 -10.92 -16.32 -14.72
N PHE A 70 -11.34 -15.31 -15.48
CA PHE A 70 -11.66 -13.99 -14.92
C PHE A 70 -12.61 -14.09 -13.71
N GLY A 71 -12.25 -13.40 -12.63
CA GLY A 71 -13.01 -13.36 -11.39
C GLY A 71 -13.25 -11.95 -10.89
N ASN A 72 -14.40 -11.73 -10.24
CA ASN A 72 -14.67 -10.51 -9.48
C ASN A 72 -15.37 -10.86 -8.18
N PHE A 73 -14.65 -10.69 -7.08
CA PHE A 73 -15.05 -11.12 -5.74
C PHE A 73 -15.16 -9.90 -4.83
N THR A 74 -16.20 -9.83 -4.02
CA THR A 74 -16.51 -8.61 -3.27
C THR A 74 -17.05 -8.93 -1.87
N ILE A 75 -16.57 -8.20 -0.87
CA ILE A 75 -17.07 -8.19 0.50
C ILE A 75 -17.75 -6.84 0.75
N GLY A 76 -19.05 -6.77 0.42
CA GLY A 76 -19.84 -5.53 0.54
C GLY A 76 -19.20 -4.37 -0.22
N ASN A 77 -19.06 -3.21 0.41
CA ASN A 77 -18.31 -2.08 -0.16
C ASN A 77 -16.91 -1.92 0.49
N LYS A 78 -16.43 -2.95 1.19
CA LYS A 78 -15.20 -2.89 1.98
C LYS A 78 -13.97 -3.28 1.18
N TYR A 79 -14.03 -4.44 0.53
CA TYR A 79 -12.92 -5.01 -0.22
C TYR A 79 -13.45 -5.75 -1.44
N SER A 80 -12.68 -5.72 -2.52
CA SER A 80 -12.95 -6.55 -3.69
C SER A 80 -11.67 -6.91 -4.39
N VAL A 81 -11.64 -8.07 -5.05
CA VAL A 81 -10.54 -8.51 -5.90
C VAL A 81 -11.08 -8.73 -7.29
N ILE A 82 -10.37 -8.19 -8.29
CA ILE A 82 -10.53 -8.56 -9.68
C ILE A 82 -9.36 -9.46 -10.04
N HIS A 83 -9.65 -10.69 -10.46
CA HIS A 83 -8.67 -11.61 -11.02
C HIS A 83 -8.77 -11.52 -12.54
N SER A 84 -7.70 -11.06 -13.21
CA SER A 84 -7.68 -10.82 -14.65
C SER A 84 -6.60 -11.65 -15.32
N VAL A 85 -7.04 -12.70 -16.02
CA VAL A 85 -6.20 -13.57 -16.85
C VAL A 85 -6.63 -13.53 -18.32
N GLN A 86 -5.66 -13.36 -19.22
CA GLN A 86 -5.86 -13.22 -20.66
C GLN A 86 -4.80 -14.01 -21.44
N PRO A 87 -4.96 -15.34 -21.56
CA PRO A 87 -4.01 -16.19 -22.29
C PRO A 87 -3.91 -15.85 -23.78
N GLU A 88 -4.91 -15.18 -24.35
CA GLU A 88 -4.91 -14.73 -25.74
C GLU A 88 -4.03 -13.51 -26.02
N ILE A 89 -3.57 -12.81 -24.97
CA ILE A 89 -2.67 -11.66 -25.08
C ILE A 89 -1.29 -12.10 -24.55
N PRO A 90 -0.27 -12.19 -25.42
CA PRO A 90 1.04 -12.72 -25.04
C PRO A 90 1.94 -11.72 -24.33
N GLU A 91 1.69 -10.41 -24.43
CA GLU A 91 2.56 -9.38 -23.85
C GLU A 91 1.96 -8.79 -22.58
N GLY A 92 2.78 -8.72 -21.52
CA GLY A 92 2.49 -8.08 -20.24
C GLY A 92 1.88 -9.03 -19.21
N PHE A 93 1.87 -8.60 -17.95
CA PHE A 93 1.38 -9.42 -16.86
C PHE A 93 -0.14 -9.52 -16.81
N ASP A 94 -0.62 -10.73 -16.53
CA ASP A 94 -1.90 -10.94 -15.87
C ASP A 94 -1.82 -10.42 -14.43
N GLY A 95 -2.96 -10.25 -13.76
CA GLY A 95 -2.91 -9.63 -12.44
C GLY A 95 -4.18 -9.77 -11.62
N ASP A 96 -3.98 -9.83 -10.31
CA ASP A 96 -5.03 -9.53 -9.35
C ASP A 96 -5.00 -8.05 -8.98
N ILE A 97 -6.18 -7.47 -8.79
CA ILE A 97 -6.33 -6.09 -8.33
C ILE A 97 -7.17 -6.10 -7.07
N PHE A 98 -6.51 -5.91 -5.93
CA PHE A 98 -7.13 -5.77 -4.64
C PHE A 98 -7.54 -4.32 -4.39
N PHE A 99 -8.84 -4.06 -4.33
CA PHE A 99 -9.40 -2.76 -4.03
C PHE A 99 -9.72 -2.63 -2.54
N VAL A 100 -9.24 -1.55 -1.93
CA VAL A 100 -9.76 -1.08 -0.65
C VAL A 100 -10.96 -0.18 -0.95
N GLY A 101 -12.17 -0.70 -0.74
CA GLY A 101 -13.41 0.02 -0.95
C GLY A 101 -13.62 1.17 0.04
N ARG A 102 -14.64 1.99 -0.20
CA ARG A 102 -14.92 3.18 0.62
C ARG A 102 -15.28 2.85 2.07
N ASP A 103 -15.85 1.67 2.30
CA ASP A 103 -16.18 1.17 3.63
C ASP A 103 -15.05 0.28 4.20
N GLY A 104 -13.92 0.20 3.48
CA GLY A 104 -12.70 -0.43 3.95
C GLY A 104 -12.21 0.26 5.21
N ALA A 105 -11.87 -0.53 6.23
CA ALA A 105 -11.51 -0.03 7.55
C ALA A 105 -10.10 -0.46 7.96
N VAL A 106 -9.25 -0.72 6.97
CA VAL A 106 -7.83 -1.01 7.21
C VAL A 106 -7.10 0.30 7.49
N ASP A 107 -6.32 0.30 8.56
CA ASP A 107 -5.72 1.50 9.16
C ASP A 107 -4.24 1.29 9.51
N HIS A 108 -3.77 0.05 9.40
CA HIS A 108 -2.38 -0.35 9.62
C HIS A 108 -1.91 -1.25 8.47
N ILE A 109 -0.68 -1.03 7.99
CA ILE A 109 -0.10 -1.74 6.84
C ILE A 109 -0.02 -3.24 7.10
N ARG A 110 0.40 -3.64 8.31
CA ARG A 110 0.36 -5.03 8.77
C ARG A 110 -1.03 -5.69 8.64
N ASN A 111 -2.12 -4.97 8.93
CA ASN A 111 -3.47 -5.50 8.76
C ASN A 111 -3.80 -5.70 7.28
N LEU A 112 -3.36 -4.78 6.41
CA LEU A 112 -3.50 -4.94 4.96
C LEU A 112 -2.70 -6.14 4.44
N ARG A 113 -1.45 -6.29 4.89
CA ARG A 113 -0.59 -7.44 4.57
C ARG A 113 -1.21 -8.76 5.03
N TYR A 114 -1.85 -8.81 6.20
CA TYR A 114 -2.58 -10.01 6.63
C TYR A 114 -3.77 -10.36 5.72
N ILE A 115 -4.50 -9.37 5.22
CA ILE A 115 -5.60 -9.60 4.29
C ILE A 115 -5.05 -10.16 2.96
N ILE A 116 -3.99 -9.55 2.44
CA ILE A 116 -3.34 -9.99 1.18
C ILE A 116 -2.73 -11.39 1.36
N ALA A 117 -1.99 -11.65 2.43
CA ALA A 117 -1.39 -12.96 2.72
C ALA A 117 -2.44 -14.07 2.78
N SER A 118 -3.55 -13.85 3.50
CA SER A 118 -4.62 -14.83 3.58
C SER A 118 -5.35 -15.03 2.25
N TYR A 119 -5.42 -13.98 1.42
CA TYR A 119 -5.89 -14.09 0.04
C TYR A 119 -4.95 -14.99 -0.78
N LEU A 120 -3.65 -14.73 -0.77
CA LEU A 120 -2.64 -15.50 -1.51
C LEU A 120 -2.63 -16.97 -1.08
N GLN A 121 -2.70 -17.24 0.23
CA GLN A 121 -2.82 -18.61 0.74
C GLN A 121 -4.07 -19.32 0.21
N SER A 122 -5.21 -18.63 0.14
CA SER A 122 -6.48 -19.26 -0.26
C SER A 122 -6.65 -19.37 -1.77
N ALA A 123 -6.08 -18.44 -2.53
CA ALA A 123 -6.15 -18.41 -4.00
C ALA A 123 -5.07 -19.28 -4.65
N TYR A 124 -3.86 -19.29 -4.07
CA TYR A 124 -2.65 -19.86 -4.69
C TYR A 124 -1.90 -20.84 -3.81
N SER A 125 -2.42 -21.15 -2.62
CA SER A 125 -1.88 -22.20 -1.72
C SER A 125 -0.48 -21.93 -1.15
N TYR A 126 -0.01 -20.67 -1.16
CA TYR A 126 1.21 -20.30 -0.43
C TYR A 126 1.11 -20.62 1.06
N ASP A 127 2.22 -21.05 1.65
CA ASP A 127 2.36 -21.08 3.10
C ASP A 127 2.23 -19.66 3.66
N PHE A 128 1.75 -19.54 4.90
CA PHE A 128 1.36 -18.23 5.44
C PHE A 128 2.54 -17.26 5.56
N ASP A 129 3.71 -17.76 5.93
CA ASP A 129 4.90 -16.94 6.11
C ASP A 129 5.37 -16.39 4.75
N ASP A 130 5.43 -17.22 3.71
CA ASP A 130 5.73 -16.80 2.33
C ASP A 130 4.67 -15.85 1.78
N ALA A 131 3.39 -16.14 2.01
CA ALA A 131 2.28 -15.27 1.61
C ALA A 131 2.36 -13.89 2.29
N PHE A 132 2.82 -13.84 3.54
CA PHE A 132 3.01 -12.59 4.26
C PHE A 132 4.24 -11.83 3.76
N LEU A 133 5.33 -12.52 3.49
CA LEU A 133 6.53 -11.97 2.84
C LEU A 133 6.18 -11.36 1.47
N LEU A 134 5.48 -12.10 0.61
CA LEU A 134 4.97 -11.61 -0.67
C LEU A 134 4.07 -10.39 -0.47
N ALA A 135 3.17 -10.41 0.51
CA ALA A 135 2.33 -9.25 0.82
C ALA A 135 3.14 -8.01 1.22
N GLU A 136 4.30 -8.17 1.88
CA GLU A 136 5.20 -7.05 2.17
C GLU A 136 5.72 -6.42 0.87
N PHE A 137 6.33 -7.22 0.00
CA PHE A 137 6.86 -6.77 -1.28
C PHE A 137 5.78 -6.19 -2.20
N ILE A 138 4.61 -6.83 -2.27
CA ILE A 138 3.44 -6.30 -2.99
C ILE A 138 3.07 -4.90 -2.49
N THR A 139 3.10 -4.66 -1.17
CA THR A 139 2.80 -3.32 -0.65
C THR A 139 3.86 -2.28 -1.02
N TYR A 140 5.15 -2.61 -0.99
CA TYR A 140 6.21 -1.71 -1.44
C TYR A 140 6.17 -1.46 -2.95
N TYR A 141 5.98 -2.50 -3.76
CA TYR A 141 5.78 -2.42 -5.20
C TYR A 141 4.67 -1.43 -5.56
N ASN A 142 3.51 -1.55 -4.91
CA ASN A 142 2.39 -0.64 -5.14
C ASN A 142 2.61 0.78 -4.62
N ALA A 143 3.49 0.97 -3.64
CA ALA A 143 3.88 2.29 -3.14
C ALA A 143 4.92 2.97 -4.04
N ALA A 144 5.89 2.22 -4.57
CA ALA A 144 6.88 2.69 -5.54
C ALA A 144 6.20 3.25 -6.79
N TYR A 145 5.15 2.57 -7.27
CA TYR A 145 4.39 2.94 -8.46
C TYR A 145 3.04 3.59 -8.14
N TYR A 146 2.85 4.18 -6.95
CA TYR A 146 1.59 4.83 -6.58
C TYR A 146 1.23 5.98 -7.53
N GLN A 147 -0.02 5.97 -8.04
CA GLN A 147 -0.57 6.89 -9.02
C GLN A 147 0.19 6.94 -10.37
N ASN A 148 1.08 5.98 -10.61
CA ASN A 148 1.86 5.89 -11.85
C ASN A 148 1.12 5.03 -12.90
N LEU A 149 -0.03 5.49 -13.39
CA LEU A 149 -0.78 4.76 -14.42
C LEU A 149 0.05 4.44 -15.69
N PRO A 150 0.93 5.33 -16.19
CA PRO A 150 1.80 5.01 -17.33
C PRO A 150 2.70 3.79 -17.11
N TYR A 151 3.19 3.58 -15.88
CA TYR A 151 3.94 2.38 -15.53
C TYR A 151 3.08 1.13 -15.75
N TYR A 152 1.91 1.05 -15.10
CA TYR A 152 1.03 -0.12 -15.23
C TYR A 152 0.60 -0.38 -16.69
N GLN A 153 0.42 0.67 -17.49
CA GLN A 153 0.12 0.55 -18.92
C GLN A 153 1.26 -0.06 -19.75
N GLY A 154 2.50 0.05 -19.28
CA GLY A 154 3.69 -0.51 -19.93
C GLY A 154 3.97 -1.96 -19.56
N VAL A 155 3.57 -2.41 -18.36
CA VAL A 155 3.88 -3.76 -17.84
C VAL A 155 2.68 -4.72 -17.79
N TYR A 156 1.43 -4.26 -17.76
CA TYR A 156 0.26 -5.13 -17.59
C TYR A 156 -0.64 -5.19 -18.83
N LYS A 157 -1.35 -6.32 -18.97
CA LYS A 157 -2.38 -6.52 -20.00
C LYS A 157 -3.57 -5.57 -19.83
N GLU A 158 -4.27 -5.31 -20.94
CA GLU A 158 -5.42 -4.39 -20.97
C GLU A 158 -6.52 -4.76 -19.95
N GLY A 159 -6.71 -6.06 -19.69
CA GLY A 159 -7.65 -6.59 -18.72
C GLY A 159 -7.40 -6.12 -17.28
N VAL A 160 -6.14 -5.93 -16.90
CA VAL A 160 -5.76 -5.36 -15.60
C VAL A 160 -5.91 -3.84 -15.65
N VAL A 161 -5.27 -3.21 -16.64
CA VAL A 161 -5.17 -1.75 -16.78
C VAL A 161 -6.53 -1.06 -16.81
N LYS A 162 -7.54 -1.66 -17.45
CA LYS A 162 -8.89 -1.07 -17.57
C LYS A 162 -9.60 -0.82 -16.24
N TYR A 163 -9.13 -1.44 -15.14
CA TYR A 163 -9.68 -1.24 -13.80
C TYR A 163 -8.92 -0.22 -12.96
N LEU A 164 -7.78 0.26 -13.45
CA LEU A 164 -6.95 1.27 -12.80
C LEU A 164 -7.36 2.68 -13.25
N THR A 165 -7.15 3.65 -12.37
CA THR A 165 -7.24 5.08 -12.71
C THR A 165 -6.05 5.81 -12.09
N PRO A 166 -5.67 7.00 -12.60
CA PRO A 166 -4.52 7.74 -12.06
C PRO A 166 -4.60 7.98 -10.55
N GLU A 167 -5.81 8.16 -10.00
CA GLU A 167 -6.01 8.51 -8.59
C GLU A 167 -5.90 7.33 -7.63
N LYS A 168 -6.04 6.09 -8.13
CA LYS A 168 -6.12 4.89 -7.28
C LYS A 168 -5.13 3.78 -7.62
N ALA A 169 -4.40 3.86 -8.73
CA ALA A 169 -3.43 2.83 -9.11
C ALA A 169 -2.32 2.74 -8.04
N GLY A 170 -2.12 1.57 -7.45
CA GLY A 170 -1.16 1.34 -6.38
C GLY A 170 -1.70 1.65 -4.97
N LEU A 171 -0.76 1.95 -4.06
CA LEU A 171 -1.01 2.13 -2.63
C LEU A 171 -0.28 3.37 -2.09
N SER A 172 -1.00 4.30 -1.46
CA SER A 172 -0.36 5.42 -0.75
C SER A 172 0.38 4.90 0.49
N THR A 173 1.44 5.60 0.92
CA THR A 173 2.08 5.32 2.21
C THR A 173 1.26 5.79 3.41
N HIS A 174 0.20 6.58 3.21
CA HIS A 174 -0.58 7.15 4.30
C HIS A 174 -1.96 6.49 4.43
N TYR A 175 -2.28 5.97 5.62
CA TYR A 175 -3.52 5.22 5.87
C TYR A 175 -4.81 5.94 5.46
N SER A 176 -4.85 7.28 5.56
CA SER A 176 -6.03 8.09 5.24
C SER A 176 -6.39 8.07 3.75
N GLU A 177 -5.47 7.60 2.90
CA GLU A 177 -5.61 7.51 1.46
C GLU A 177 -5.82 6.08 0.96
N TRP A 178 -6.09 5.12 1.86
CA TRP A 178 -6.36 3.75 1.44
C TRP A 178 -7.83 3.54 1.05
N ALA A 179 -8.75 3.87 1.96
CA ALA A 179 -10.18 3.60 1.76
C ALA A 179 -10.76 4.35 0.55
N GLY A 180 -11.20 3.59 -0.45
CA GLY A 180 -11.78 4.09 -1.70
C GLY A 180 -10.77 4.66 -2.71
N LYS A 181 -9.46 4.53 -2.44
CA LYS A 181 -8.38 5.16 -3.21
C LYS A 181 -7.19 4.24 -3.48
N SER A 182 -7.32 2.95 -3.20
CA SER A 182 -6.28 1.96 -3.48
C SER A 182 -6.79 0.87 -4.41
N ALA A 183 -5.99 0.59 -5.42
CA ALA A 183 -6.08 -0.53 -6.34
C ALA A 183 -4.70 -1.19 -6.35
N ILE A 184 -4.49 -2.09 -5.40
CA ILE A 184 -3.24 -2.79 -5.15
C ILE A 184 -3.13 -3.89 -6.22
N VAL A 185 -2.17 -3.76 -7.11
CA VAL A 185 -1.92 -4.68 -8.21
C VAL A 185 -0.95 -5.76 -7.76
N ILE A 186 -1.29 -7.01 -8.02
CA ILE A 186 -0.46 -8.17 -7.73
C ILE A 186 -0.15 -8.82 -9.09
N PRO A 187 1.10 -8.75 -9.58
CA PRO A 187 1.47 -9.37 -10.83
C PRO A 187 1.37 -10.89 -10.72
N LEU A 188 0.77 -11.50 -11.73
CA LEU A 188 0.74 -12.96 -11.84
C LEU A 188 1.82 -13.40 -12.83
N SER A 189 2.50 -14.49 -12.48
CA SER A 189 3.48 -15.12 -13.37
C SER A 189 2.78 -15.62 -14.64
N GLU A 190 3.47 -15.53 -15.78
CA GLU A 190 2.98 -16.15 -17.02
C GLU A 190 2.97 -17.68 -16.91
N ARG A 191 3.91 -18.22 -16.13
CA ARG A 191 4.06 -19.65 -15.83
C ARG A 191 3.34 -20.02 -14.54
N ARG A 192 2.01 -20.09 -14.61
CA ARG A 192 1.17 -20.58 -13.51
C ARG A 192 1.23 -22.10 -13.45
N SER A 193 2.09 -22.65 -12.58
CA SER A 193 2.00 -24.06 -12.22
C SER A 193 1.28 -24.23 -10.89
N THR A 194 0.15 -24.92 -10.93
CA THR A 194 -0.55 -25.37 -9.71
C THR A 194 0.26 -26.39 -8.90
N GLU A 195 1.32 -26.95 -9.49
CA GLU A 195 2.23 -27.90 -8.83
C GLU A 195 3.42 -27.22 -8.14
N THR A 196 3.92 -26.09 -8.67
CA THR A 196 5.04 -25.34 -8.05
C THR A 196 4.60 -24.18 -7.14
N GLY A 197 3.32 -23.79 -7.18
CA GLY A 197 2.79 -22.71 -6.34
C GLY A 197 3.14 -21.29 -6.81
N LYS A 198 3.96 -21.13 -7.86
CA LYS A 198 4.29 -19.83 -8.47
C LYS A 198 3.10 -19.27 -9.25
N ALA A 199 2.25 -18.55 -8.54
CA ALA A 199 1.23 -17.72 -9.17
C ALA A 199 1.61 -16.24 -9.23
N ILE A 200 2.54 -15.79 -8.37
CA ILE A 200 2.92 -14.39 -8.24
C ILE A 200 4.25 -14.19 -8.95
N ASP A 201 4.38 -13.11 -9.71
CA ASP A 201 5.66 -12.75 -10.31
C ASP A 201 6.56 -12.11 -9.26
N THR A 202 7.50 -12.89 -8.71
CA THR A 202 8.46 -12.45 -7.70
C THR A 202 9.53 -11.53 -8.30
N GLY A 203 9.77 -11.57 -9.61
CA GLY A 203 10.65 -10.66 -10.34
C GLY A 203 10.18 -9.21 -10.30
N GLU A 204 8.94 -9.00 -10.72
CA GLU A 204 8.31 -7.69 -10.81
C GLU A 204 8.19 -7.00 -9.43
N ILE A 205 7.79 -7.74 -8.40
CA ILE A 205 7.63 -7.16 -7.05
C ILE A 205 8.98 -6.95 -6.32
N THR A 206 10.08 -7.49 -6.85
CA THR A 206 11.45 -7.24 -6.34
C THR A 206 12.28 -6.41 -7.32
N SER A 207 11.65 -5.63 -8.20
CA SER A 207 12.38 -4.77 -9.14
C SER A 207 13.28 -3.75 -8.39
N GLU A 208 14.29 -3.22 -9.09
CA GLU A 208 15.27 -2.31 -8.47
C GLU A 208 14.61 -1.13 -7.76
N ASP A 209 13.57 -0.53 -8.34
CA ASP A 209 12.84 0.58 -7.72
C ASP A 209 12.21 0.18 -6.38
N VAL A 210 11.72 -1.07 -6.26
CA VAL A 210 11.14 -1.59 -5.03
C VAL A 210 12.22 -1.84 -3.98
N ILE A 211 13.36 -2.39 -4.39
CA ILE A 211 14.49 -2.62 -3.49
C ILE A 211 15.07 -1.30 -2.98
N GLU A 212 15.23 -0.29 -3.85
CA GLU A 212 15.63 1.08 -3.48
C GLU A 212 14.66 1.66 -2.44
N VAL A 213 13.36 1.53 -2.69
CA VAL A 213 12.31 1.94 -1.76
C VAL A 213 12.45 1.26 -0.39
N MET A 214 12.72 -0.03 -0.37
CA MET A 214 12.91 -0.80 0.87
C MET A 214 14.20 -0.44 1.60
N ARG A 215 15.30 -0.14 0.88
CA ARG A 215 16.59 0.28 1.46
C ARG A 215 16.44 1.52 2.33
N GLU A 216 15.45 2.36 2.07
CA GLU A 216 15.21 3.60 2.83
C GLU A 216 14.44 3.39 4.15
N GLU A 217 13.84 2.21 4.38
CA GLU A 217 13.26 1.85 5.68
C GLU A 217 14.32 1.39 6.70
N LYS A 218 14.02 1.58 7.99
CA LYS A 218 14.93 1.20 9.08
C LYS A 218 14.64 -0.18 9.65
N ASP A 219 15.70 -0.76 10.21
CA ASP A 219 15.79 -1.90 11.12
C ASP A 219 15.48 -3.31 10.57
N ASP A 220 14.60 -3.51 9.57
CA ASP A 220 14.26 -4.88 9.08
C ASP A 220 14.39 -5.11 7.56
N ALA A 221 14.67 -4.07 6.76
CA ALA A 221 14.67 -4.17 5.29
C ALA A 221 15.73 -5.13 4.71
N ILE A 222 16.81 -5.42 5.44
CA ILE A 222 17.84 -6.38 5.00
C ILE A 222 17.35 -7.82 5.19
N ASP A 223 16.77 -8.13 6.34
CA ASP A 223 16.35 -9.50 6.64
C ASP A 223 15.14 -9.90 5.78
N THR A 224 14.15 -9.02 5.60
CA THR A 224 13.05 -9.25 4.65
C THR A 224 13.54 -9.50 3.22
N ARG A 225 14.60 -8.81 2.77
CA ARG A 225 15.20 -9.05 1.44
C ARG A 225 15.95 -10.38 1.36
N LYS A 226 16.58 -10.83 2.45
CA LYS A 226 17.18 -12.18 2.51
C LYS A 226 16.11 -13.25 2.42
N ASP A 227 15.03 -13.12 3.18
CA ASP A 227 13.94 -14.09 3.17
C ASP A 227 13.33 -14.19 1.75
N MET A 228 13.23 -13.07 1.02
CA MET A 228 12.80 -13.09 -0.38
C MET A 228 13.80 -13.76 -1.32
N VAL A 229 15.10 -13.55 -1.12
CA VAL A 229 16.13 -14.28 -1.87
C VAL A 229 16.02 -15.78 -1.60
N ASP A 230 15.87 -16.19 -0.34
CA ASP A 230 15.73 -17.59 0.05
C ASP A 230 14.48 -18.22 -0.59
N LEU A 231 13.34 -17.52 -0.58
CA LEU A 231 12.10 -17.96 -1.25
C LEU A 231 12.32 -18.15 -2.76
N ARG A 232 12.97 -17.19 -3.43
CA ARG A 232 13.25 -17.28 -4.86
C ARG A 232 14.25 -18.38 -5.20
N GLU A 233 15.27 -18.61 -4.36
CA GLU A 233 16.19 -19.75 -4.52
C GLU A 233 15.44 -21.09 -4.43
N GLU A 234 14.49 -21.21 -3.49
CA GLU A 234 13.63 -22.39 -3.38
C GLU A 234 12.73 -22.57 -4.60
N GLU A 235 12.05 -21.51 -5.03
CA GLU A 235 11.21 -21.50 -6.23
C GLU A 235 11.99 -21.94 -7.48
N ILE A 236 13.18 -21.37 -7.69
CA ILE A 236 14.07 -21.71 -8.81
C ILE A 236 14.50 -23.19 -8.74
N ALA A 237 14.83 -23.70 -7.55
CA ALA A 237 15.22 -25.10 -7.39
C ALA A 237 14.06 -26.06 -7.68
N GLN A 238 12.83 -25.68 -7.36
CA GLN A 238 11.63 -26.44 -7.71
C GLN A 238 11.37 -26.43 -9.22
N GLU A 239 11.50 -25.27 -9.87
CA GLU A 239 11.39 -25.14 -11.34
C GLU A 239 12.46 -25.93 -12.09
N GLU A 240 13.72 -25.84 -11.67
CA GLU A 240 14.81 -26.59 -12.29
C GLU A 240 14.52 -28.09 -12.28
N LYS A 241 14.01 -28.59 -11.14
CA LYS A 241 13.61 -29.99 -11.01
C LYS A 241 12.40 -30.34 -11.88
N ALA A 242 11.42 -29.44 -12.02
CA ALA A 242 10.26 -29.67 -12.89
C ALA A 242 10.69 -29.73 -14.36
N ILE A 243 11.53 -28.79 -14.80
CA ILE A 243 12.11 -28.74 -16.15
C ILE A 243 12.93 -30.00 -16.44
N GLU A 244 13.77 -30.44 -15.50
CA GLU A 244 14.54 -31.69 -15.65
C GLU A 244 13.61 -32.92 -15.83
N GLN A 245 12.54 -32.99 -15.05
CA GLN A 245 11.56 -34.08 -15.14
C GLN A 245 10.78 -34.07 -16.45
N GLU A 246 10.36 -32.89 -16.92
CA GLU A 246 9.68 -32.73 -18.20
C GLU A 246 10.62 -33.04 -19.37
N GLN A 247 11.89 -32.61 -19.28
CA GLN A 247 12.92 -32.93 -20.27
C GLN A 247 13.14 -34.44 -20.40
N GLU A 248 13.19 -35.17 -19.28
CA GLU A 248 13.28 -36.63 -19.28
C GLU A 248 12.03 -37.29 -19.89
N GLN A 249 10.83 -36.80 -19.56
CA GLN A 249 9.57 -37.34 -20.08
C GLN A 249 9.44 -37.13 -21.60
N LEU A 250 9.73 -35.94 -22.11
CA LEU A 250 9.70 -35.64 -23.54
C LEU A 250 10.73 -36.48 -24.31
N ALA A 251 11.92 -36.69 -23.75
CA ALA A 251 12.95 -37.53 -24.36
C ALA A 251 12.51 -39.00 -24.45
N GLU A 252 11.88 -39.54 -23.39
CA GLU A 252 11.31 -40.90 -23.41
C GLU A 252 10.15 -41.01 -24.40
N GLU A 253 9.25 -40.03 -24.46
CA GLU A 253 8.12 -40.01 -25.39
C GLU A 253 8.59 -39.94 -26.85
N LYS A 254 9.57 -39.08 -27.15
CA LYS A 254 10.20 -38.98 -28.47
C LYS A 254 10.82 -40.29 -28.89
N GLN A 255 11.53 -40.98 -27.99
CA GLN A 255 12.11 -42.29 -28.28
C GLN A 255 11.02 -43.32 -28.60
N GLN A 256 9.93 -43.36 -27.83
CA GLN A 256 8.82 -44.29 -28.06
C GLN A 256 8.12 -44.02 -29.40
N VAL A 257 7.92 -42.75 -29.77
CA VAL A 257 7.34 -42.36 -31.06
C VAL A 257 8.27 -42.76 -32.22
N ASP A 258 9.58 -42.52 -32.09
CA ASP A 258 10.56 -42.90 -33.10
C ASP A 258 10.63 -44.42 -33.30
N GLU A 259 10.66 -45.19 -32.21
CA GLU A 259 10.61 -46.66 -32.25
C GLU A 259 9.30 -47.16 -32.90
N ALA A 260 8.14 -46.57 -32.57
CA ALA A 260 6.86 -46.93 -33.16
C ALA A 260 6.79 -46.64 -34.67
N ILE A 261 7.37 -45.51 -35.12
CA ILE A 261 7.48 -45.18 -36.55
C ILE A 261 8.37 -46.20 -37.26
N GLU A 262 9.51 -46.58 -36.66
CA GLU A 262 10.43 -47.58 -37.23
C GLU A 262 9.79 -48.97 -37.32
N ASP A 263 9.07 -49.40 -36.28
CA ASP A 263 8.33 -50.68 -36.24
C ASP A 263 7.25 -50.77 -37.32
N ILE A 264 6.56 -49.67 -37.65
CA ILE A 264 5.56 -49.65 -38.73
C ILE A 264 6.22 -49.72 -40.12
N LYS A 265 7.34 -49.00 -40.29
CA LYS A 265 8.09 -48.90 -41.56
C LYS A 265 8.91 -50.16 -41.88
N THR A 266 9.12 -51.05 -40.91
CA THR A 266 9.85 -52.32 -41.07
C THR A 266 8.92 -53.54 -41.23
N ALA A 267 9.36 -54.54 -42.00
CA ALA A 267 8.67 -55.82 -42.20
C ALA A 267 9.17 -56.88 -41.19
N ASP A 268 8.43 -58.00 -41.05
CA ASP A 268 8.76 -59.12 -40.13
C ASP A 268 10.18 -59.71 -40.32
N ASP A 269 10.81 -59.48 -41.47
CA ASP A 269 12.16 -59.93 -41.80
C ASP A 269 13.25 -58.86 -41.60
N GLY A 270 12.89 -57.69 -41.05
CA GLY A 270 13.77 -56.58 -40.76
C GLY A 270 14.12 -55.70 -41.98
N THR A 271 13.39 -55.84 -43.09
CA THR A 271 13.55 -54.98 -44.27
C THR A 271 12.52 -53.84 -44.29
N GLU A 272 12.86 -52.66 -44.83
CA GLU A 272 11.91 -51.57 -45.04
C GLU A 272 10.77 -52.01 -45.99
N LYS A 273 9.53 -51.73 -45.60
CA LYS A 273 8.36 -51.99 -46.45
C LYS A 273 8.39 -51.07 -47.68
N GLU A 274 8.43 -51.65 -48.89
CA GLU A 274 8.36 -50.89 -50.16
C GLU A 274 7.01 -50.16 -50.36
N THR A 275 5.93 -50.66 -49.75
CA THR A 275 4.60 -50.02 -49.78
C THR A 275 3.87 -50.22 -48.45
N LEU A 276 3.50 -49.13 -47.80
CA LEU A 276 2.65 -49.11 -46.62
C LEU A 276 1.17 -49.28 -47.01
N THR A 277 0.38 -49.90 -46.14
CA THR A 277 -1.07 -49.88 -46.30
C THR A 277 -1.63 -48.49 -45.98
N PRO A 278 -2.81 -48.10 -46.52
CA PRO A 278 -3.41 -46.80 -46.21
C PRO A 278 -3.64 -46.54 -44.72
N GLU A 279 -3.75 -47.60 -43.91
CA GLU A 279 -3.94 -47.50 -42.46
C GLU A 279 -2.61 -47.28 -41.73
N GLU A 280 -1.52 -47.91 -42.18
CA GLU A 280 -0.15 -47.65 -41.68
C GLU A 280 0.34 -46.26 -42.08
N GLU A 281 0.03 -45.79 -43.29
CA GLU A 281 0.33 -44.40 -43.70
C GLU A 281 -0.35 -43.38 -42.79
N LYS A 282 -1.60 -43.63 -42.37
CA LYS A 282 -2.32 -42.75 -41.44
C LYS A 282 -1.71 -42.75 -40.04
N GLN A 283 -1.31 -43.91 -39.53
CA GLN A 283 -0.67 -44.03 -38.22
C GLN A 283 0.71 -43.36 -38.18
N VAL A 284 1.52 -43.53 -39.23
CA VAL A 284 2.80 -42.83 -39.36
C VAL A 284 2.60 -41.32 -39.40
N ALA A 285 1.59 -40.83 -40.14
CA ALA A 285 1.31 -39.40 -40.18
C ALA A 285 0.87 -38.83 -38.81
N GLU A 286 0.06 -39.57 -38.03
CA GLU A 286 -0.33 -39.18 -36.66
C GLU A 286 0.88 -39.17 -35.70
N LEU A 287 1.79 -40.15 -35.80
CA LEU A 287 3.00 -40.19 -34.99
C LEU A 287 4.02 -39.12 -35.39
N GLU A 288 4.12 -38.78 -36.68
CA GLU A 288 4.95 -37.66 -37.14
C GLU A 288 4.38 -36.31 -36.65
N GLU A 289 3.06 -36.14 -36.57
CA GLU A 289 2.42 -34.96 -35.95
C GLU A 289 2.68 -34.90 -34.43
N GLN A 290 2.60 -36.03 -33.71
CA GLN A 290 2.99 -36.10 -32.30
C GLN A 290 4.46 -35.74 -32.09
N LYS A 291 5.35 -36.23 -32.96
CA LYS A 291 6.77 -35.89 -32.91
C LYS A 291 7.00 -34.39 -33.10
N GLU A 292 6.28 -33.75 -34.01
CA GLU A 292 6.35 -32.30 -34.22
C GLU A 292 5.89 -31.52 -32.98
N GLN A 293 4.82 -31.97 -32.30
CA GLN A 293 4.37 -31.39 -31.02
C GLN A 293 5.42 -31.56 -29.91
N ILE A 294 6.06 -32.72 -29.81
CA ILE A 294 7.15 -32.94 -28.85
C ILE A 294 8.34 -32.03 -29.14
N GLU A 295 8.72 -31.83 -30.42
CA GLU A 295 9.79 -30.91 -30.80
C GLU A 295 9.44 -29.43 -30.49
N GLU A 296 8.17 -29.05 -30.59
CA GLU A 296 7.67 -27.73 -30.15
C GLU A 296 7.78 -27.57 -28.63
N GLN A 297 7.37 -28.59 -27.86
CA GLN A 297 7.52 -28.60 -26.39
C GLN A 297 8.98 -28.58 -25.94
N GLU A 298 9.87 -29.34 -26.60
CA GLU A 298 11.32 -29.28 -26.34
C GLU A 298 11.88 -27.88 -26.57
N THR A 299 11.38 -27.16 -27.59
CA THR A 299 11.79 -25.79 -27.87
C THR A 299 11.31 -24.82 -26.79
N GLN A 300 10.05 -24.94 -26.35
CA GLN A 300 9.50 -24.14 -25.25
C GLN A 300 10.25 -24.39 -23.93
N LEU A 301 10.60 -25.65 -23.66
CA LEU A 301 11.33 -26.04 -22.46
C LEU A 301 12.77 -25.49 -22.44
N GLU A 302 13.44 -25.41 -23.59
CA GLU A 302 14.75 -24.75 -23.69
C GLU A 302 14.66 -23.23 -23.52
N GLU A 303 13.60 -22.59 -24.03
CA GLU A 303 13.32 -21.16 -23.74
C GLU A 303 13.07 -20.95 -22.25
N GLU A 304 12.32 -21.84 -21.60
CA GLU A 304 12.05 -21.80 -20.16
C GLU A 304 13.33 -21.97 -19.34
N LYS A 305 14.18 -22.93 -19.71
CA LYS A 305 15.48 -23.15 -19.06
C LYS A 305 16.41 -21.95 -19.19
N ALA A 306 16.38 -21.26 -20.33
CA ALA A 306 17.14 -20.03 -20.52
C ALA A 306 16.63 -18.88 -19.63
N ALA A 307 15.30 -18.73 -19.51
CA ALA A 307 14.70 -17.73 -18.62
C ALA A 307 15.00 -18.03 -17.14
N LEU A 308 14.99 -19.30 -16.72
CA LEU A 308 15.34 -19.70 -15.37
C LEU A 308 16.80 -19.39 -15.01
N GLU A 309 17.72 -19.52 -15.98
CA GLU A 309 19.12 -19.14 -15.78
C GLU A 309 19.30 -17.62 -15.62
N GLU A 310 18.51 -16.81 -16.34
CA GLU A 310 18.48 -15.36 -16.15
C GLU A 310 17.95 -15.02 -14.74
N GLU A 311 16.90 -15.70 -14.28
CA GLU A 311 16.37 -15.53 -12.93
C GLU A 311 17.40 -15.89 -11.84
N LYS A 312 18.16 -16.97 -12.05
CA LYS A 312 19.29 -17.34 -11.16
C LYS A 312 20.33 -16.24 -11.08
N ASP A 313 20.71 -15.66 -12.21
CA ASP A 313 21.68 -14.56 -12.26
C ASP A 313 21.16 -13.31 -11.53
N GLU A 314 19.86 -13.02 -11.60
CA GLU A 314 19.23 -11.94 -10.83
C GLU A 314 19.28 -12.20 -9.31
N VAL A 315 18.95 -13.41 -8.88
CA VAL A 315 18.99 -13.80 -7.46
C VAL A 315 20.41 -13.70 -6.90
N VAL A 316 21.42 -14.10 -7.67
CA VAL A 316 22.83 -13.93 -7.29
C VAL A 316 23.17 -12.44 -7.09
N LYS A 317 22.74 -11.56 -8.00
CA LYS A 317 22.97 -10.11 -7.86
C LYS A 317 22.28 -9.55 -6.62
N MET A 318 21.01 -9.90 -6.39
CA MET A 318 20.27 -9.47 -5.20
C MET A 318 21.02 -9.86 -3.92
N ARG A 319 21.58 -11.07 -3.87
CA ARG A 319 22.36 -11.54 -2.73
C ARG A 319 23.66 -10.75 -2.53
N GLU A 320 24.37 -10.44 -3.61
CA GLU A 320 25.57 -9.59 -3.57
C GLU A 320 25.23 -8.18 -3.04
N ASP A 321 24.15 -7.58 -3.55
CA ASP A 321 23.69 -6.27 -3.13
C ASP A 321 23.28 -6.24 -1.65
N ILE A 322 22.58 -7.27 -1.18
CA ILE A 322 22.22 -7.42 0.24
C ILE A 322 23.47 -7.54 1.11
N ALA A 323 24.48 -8.29 0.67
CA ALA A 323 25.73 -8.43 1.41
C ALA A 323 26.49 -7.09 1.49
N ASP A 324 26.52 -6.33 0.41
CA ASP A 324 27.12 -5.00 0.38
C ASP A 324 26.37 -4.03 1.29
N ASP A 325 25.04 -4.04 1.28
CA ASP A 325 24.22 -3.21 2.17
C ASP A 325 24.41 -3.59 3.65
N ALA A 326 24.49 -4.88 3.97
CA ALA A 326 24.73 -5.36 5.32
C ALA A 326 26.12 -4.91 5.85
N ASN A 327 27.15 -4.95 5.00
CA ASN A 327 28.48 -4.46 5.37
C ASN A 327 28.48 -2.95 5.62
N LYS A 328 27.78 -2.16 4.78
CA LYS A 328 27.63 -0.71 5.01
C LYS A 328 26.92 -0.42 6.33
N GLN A 329 25.85 -1.15 6.66
CA GLN A 329 25.11 -0.95 7.91
C GLN A 329 25.99 -1.23 9.15
N ILE A 330 26.81 -2.28 9.11
CA ILE A 330 27.78 -2.58 10.19
C ILE A 330 28.79 -1.43 10.35
N ASP A 331 29.36 -0.93 9.24
CA ASP A 331 30.31 0.19 9.27
C ASP A 331 29.67 1.47 9.85
N GLU A 332 28.40 1.75 9.51
CA GLU A 332 27.64 2.89 10.03
C GLU A 332 27.29 2.74 11.52
N GLU A 333 26.90 1.54 11.96
CA GLU A 333 26.65 1.24 13.37
C GLU A 333 27.92 1.35 14.22
N GLU A 334 29.06 0.82 13.75
CA GLU A 334 30.35 0.98 14.43
C GLU A 334 30.77 2.45 14.52
N ALA A 335 30.55 3.22 13.45
CA ALA A 335 30.77 4.67 13.44
C ALA A 335 29.83 5.40 14.42
N ALA A 336 28.53 5.04 14.46
CA ALA A 336 27.55 5.64 15.36
C ALA A 336 27.84 5.32 16.83
N GLN A 337 28.28 4.10 17.15
CA GLN A 337 28.72 3.70 18.49
C GLN A 337 29.97 4.46 18.95
N SER A 338 30.84 4.88 18.02
CA SER A 338 32.02 5.70 18.33
C SER A 338 31.71 7.18 18.63
N VAL A 339 30.50 7.65 18.29
CA VAL A 339 30.05 9.04 18.50
C VAL A 339 29.19 9.20 19.77
N PHE A 340 28.73 8.10 20.38
CA PHE A 340 27.87 8.14 21.57
C PHE A 340 28.64 8.17 22.91
N THR A 341 29.56 9.12 23.06
CA THR A 341 30.05 9.51 24.39
C THR A 341 30.09 11.03 24.54
N SER A 342 28.92 11.66 24.61
CA SER A 342 28.66 12.79 25.51
C SER A 342 27.31 13.44 25.19
N ARG A 343 26.27 13.10 25.95
CA ARG A 343 25.30 14.11 26.34
C ARG A 343 24.68 13.71 27.67
N ASP A 344 25.10 14.43 28.70
CA ASP A 344 24.38 14.49 29.97
C ASP A 344 23.06 15.22 29.68
N PRO A 345 21.88 14.61 29.92
CA PRO A 345 20.62 15.31 29.82
C PRO A 345 20.53 16.28 30.99
N GLY A 346 21.18 17.43 30.84
CA GLY A 346 20.85 18.60 31.61
C GLY A 346 19.37 18.92 31.36
N VAL A 347 18.63 19.19 32.42
CA VAL A 347 17.22 19.59 32.41
C VAL A 347 17.08 20.87 31.58
N GLY A 348 16.97 20.70 30.26
CA GLY A 348 16.58 21.74 29.33
C GLY A 348 15.12 22.08 29.55
N THR A 349 14.73 23.28 29.16
CA THR A 349 13.32 23.64 29.13
C THR A 349 12.68 22.88 27.96
N GLU A 350 12.04 21.73 28.21
CA GLU A 350 11.28 21.04 27.17
C GLU A 350 9.91 21.71 26.98
N VAL A 351 9.55 21.97 25.73
CA VAL A 351 8.21 22.46 25.38
C VAL A 351 7.52 21.46 24.46
N ILE A 352 6.22 21.25 24.70
CA ILE A 352 5.36 20.44 23.84
C ILE A 352 4.75 21.35 22.77
N MET A 353 4.84 20.94 21.52
CA MET A 353 4.19 21.62 20.39
C MET A 353 3.34 20.66 19.57
N LEU A 354 2.32 21.20 18.91
CA LEU A 354 1.57 20.48 17.88
C LEU A 354 2.29 20.65 16.54
N LYS A 355 2.80 19.55 15.99
CA LYS A 355 3.31 19.45 14.61
C LYS A 355 2.14 19.04 13.73
N ILE A 356 1.85 19.84 12.70
CA ILE A 356 0.81 19.52 11.73
C ILE A 356 1.43 18.71 10.59
N GLU A 357 0.87 17.53 10.35
CA GLU A 357 1.22 16.67 9.22
C GLU A 357 0.20 16.90 8.12
N ASN A 358 0.67 17.49 7.02
CA ASN A 358 -0.12 17.73 5.82
C ASN A 358 0.09 16.63 4.78
N THR A 359 0.32 15.40 5.25
CA THR A 359 0.46 14.20 4.45
C THR A 359 -0.91 13.59 4.21
N GLY A 360 -1.23 13.36 2.94
CA GLY A 360 -2.49 12.78 2.48
C GLY A 360 -3.66 13.77 2.34
N ASP A 361 -4.81 13.23 1.97
CA ASP A 361 -6.02 14.02 1.68
C ASP A 361 -6.89 14.31 2.92
N GLY A 362 -7.42 15.54 3.00
CA GLY A 362 -8.45 15.93 3.97
C GLY A 362 -8.02 17.04 4.94
N VAL A 363 -8.60 17.06 6.14
CA VAL A 363 -8.17 17.96 7.22
C VAL A 363 -6.81 17.46 7.74
N PRO A 364 -5.77 18.32 7.78
CA PRO A 364 -4.47 17.91 8.29
C PRO A 364 -4.58 17.38 9.72
N TYR A 365 -3.95 16.24 9.97
CA TYR A 365 -3.80 15.74 11.32
C TYR A 365 -2.55 16.35 11.98
N GLY A 366 -2.50 16.25 13.30
CA GLY A 366 -1.35 16.66 14.06
C GLY A 366 -0.85 15.55 14.98
N ARG A 367 0.40 15.72 15.38
CA ARG A 367 1.05 14.95 16.43
C ARG A 367 1.78 15.88 17.39
N LEU A 368 2.07 15.42 18.59
CA LEU A 368 2.86 16.18 19.54
C LEU A 368 4.35 15.92 19.32
N ILE A 369 5.13 16.97 19.51
CA ILE A 369 6.59 16.88 19.59
C ILE A 369 7.08 17.55 20.86
N LYS A 370 8.11 16.98 21.49
CA LYS A 370 8.88 17.67 22.51
C LYS A 370 10.10 18.30 21.87
N VAL A 371 10.31 19.58 22.19
CA VAL A 371 11.46 20.34 21.72
C VAL A 371 12.24 20.81 22.92
N ASP A 372 13.51 20.44 22.96
CA ASP A 372 14.49 21.07 23.81
C ASP A 372 14.80 22.45 23.20
N ILE A 373 14.27 23.52 23.79
CA ILE A 373 14.44 24.88 23.27
C ILE A 373 15.81 25.47 23.58
N ASP A 374 16.58 24.88 24.49
CA ASP A 374 17.94 25.30 24.78
C ASP A 374 18.91 24.76 23.72
N ASN A 375 18.60 23.57 23.19
CA ASN A 375 19.40 22.90 22.17
C ASN A 375 18.82 22.96 20.74
N TYR A 376 17.58 23.43 20.57
CA TYR A 376 16.84 23.48 19.30
C TYR A 376 16.69 22.12 18.62
N VAL A 377 16.44 21.07 19.41
CA VAL A 377 16.33 19.69 18.92
C VAL A 377 14.98 19.11 19.34
N VAL A 378 14.35 18.36 18.43
CA VAL A 378 13.19 17.52 18.75
C VAL A 378 13.70 16.32 19.56
N THR A 379 13.23 16.19 20.80
CA THR A 379 13.64 15.09 21.70
C THR A 379 12.71 13.89 21.62
N GLU A 380 11.45 14.10 21.20
CA GLU A 380 10.43 13.06 21.13
C GLU A 380 9.31 13.45 20.16
N GLU A 381 8.72 12.47 19.46
CA GLU A 381 7.49 12.62 18.67
C GLU A 381 6.45 11.61 19.16
N SER A 382 5.19 12.02 19.31
CA SER A 382 4.12 11.13 19.75
C SER A 382 3.75 10.12 18.68
N GLU A 383 3.42 8.89 19.08
CA GLU A 383 2.79 7.92 18.18
C GLU A 383 1.40 8.37 17.74
N LEU A 384 0.64 9.03 18.64
CA LEU A 384 -0.63 9.66 18.32
C LEU A 384 -0.43 10.66 17.17
N ASN A 385 -1.00 10.35 16.01
CA ASN A 385 -0.85 11.12 14.77
C ASN A 385 -2.18 11.61 14.19
N SER A 386 -3.24 11.53 14.99
CA SER A 386 -4.61 11.84 14.57
C SER A 386 -5.22 13.02 15.34
N ILE A 387 -4.40 13.90 15.92
CA ILE A 387 -4.90 15.10 16.60
C ILE A 387 -5.57 16.00 15.57
N ARG A 388 -6.80 16.41 15.88
CA ARG A 388 -7.62 17.30 15.07
C ARG A 388 -7.61 18.72 15.62
N GLY A 389 -7.81 19.65 14.70
CA GLY A 389 -7.85 21.06 15.01
C GLY A 389 -6.46 21.61 15.37
N ARG A 390 -6.38 22.94 15.45
CA ARG A 390 -5.13 23.66 15.76
C ARG A 390 -5.00 24.01 17.25
N THR A 391 -5.78 23.35 18.11
CA THR A 391 -5.96 23.78 19.50
C THR A 391 -5.69 22.61 20.44
N LEU A 392 -4.76 22.81 21.35
CA LEU A 392 -4.55 21.99 22.53
C LEU A 392 -5.10 22.74 23.75
N THR A 393 -5.84 22.05 24.61
CA THR A 393 -6.45 22.66 25.80
C THR A 393 -5.74 22.17 27.05
N LEU A 394 -5.17 23.09 27.83
CA LEU A 394 -4.53 22.78 29.11
C LEU A 394 -5.50 23.10 30.25
N LEU A 395 -6.05 22.08 30.89
CA LEU A 395 -6.97 22.26 32.01
C LEU A 395 -6.53 21.43 33.21
N GLY A 396 -6.39 22.06 34.38
CA GLY A 396 -6.01 21.37 35.61
C GLY A 396 -4.63 20.68 35.55
N GLY A 397 -3.73 21.17 34.70
CA GLY A 397 -2.41 20.57 34.47
C GLY A 397 -2.42 19.33 33.57
N LYS A 398 -3.53 19.07 32.88
CA LYS A 398 -3.67 17.99 31.89
C LYS A 398 -3.87 18.57 30.50
N LEU A 399 -3.34 17.88 29.51
CA LEU A 399 -3.44 18.26 28.10
C LEU A 399 -4.59 17.51 27.45
N PHE A 400 -5.49 18.24 26.79
CA PHE A 400 -6.63 17.69 26.07
C PHE A 400 -6.61 18.09 24.61
N ALA A 401 -7.10 17.19 23.76
CA ALA A 401 -7.26 17.44 22.33
C ALA A 401 -8.51 16.73 21.79
N VAL A 402 -8.92 17.12 20.59
CA VAL A 402 -9.81 16.30 19.75
C VAL A 402 -8.92 15.41 18.90
N ALA A 403 -9.19 14.11 18.83
CA ALA A 403 -8.37 13.19 18.05
C ALA A 403 -9.20 12.08 17.39
N GLY A 404 -8.64 11.50 16.34
CA GLY A 404 -9.15 10.34 15.62
C GLY A 404 -9.72 10.67 14.25
N MET A 405 -10.39 9.72 13.61
CA MET A 405 -10.95 9.89 12.26
C MET A 405 -12.45 9.58 12.15
N GLU A 406 -13.12 10.20 11.17
CA GLU A 406 -14.56 10.04 10.95
C GLU A 406 -14.92 8.73 10.25
N ASN A 407 -14.07 8.29 9.32
CA ASN A 407 -14.27 7.11 8.49
C ASN A 407 -13.46 5.91 9.01
N GLY A 408 -13.66 4.73 8.42
CA GLY A 408 -12.92 3.52 8.79
C GLY A 408 -13.16 3.08 10.25
N PRO A 409 -12.14 2.51 10.92
CA PRO A 409 -12.28 1.98 12.27
C PRO A 409 -12.17 3.06 13.35
N GLY A 410 -11.67 4.25 13.01
CA GLY A 410 -11.44 5.33 13.96
C GLY A 410 -12.71 6.01 14.44
N ALA A 411 -12.64 6.61 15.62
CA ALA A 411 -13.67 7.46 16.22
C ALA A 411 -13.10 8.85 16.48
N VAL A 412 -13.89 9.90 16.29
CA VAL A 412 -13.47 11.24 16.75
C VAL A 412 -13.91 11.44 18.19
N LYS A 413 -12.94 11.56 19.10
CA LYS A 413 -13.16 11.66 20.54
C LYS A 413 -12.34 12.79 21.14
N LEU A 414 -12.68 13.17 22.37
CA LEU A 414 -11.76 13.93 23.21
C LEU A 414 -10.75 12.98 23.81
N VAL A 415 -9.50 13.40 23.88
CA VAL A 415 -8.40 12.63 24.46
C VAL A 415 -7.66 13.46 25.50
N GLU A 416 -7.27 12.81 26.59
CA GLU A 416 -6.32 13.30 27.57
C GLU A 416 -4.97 12.72 27.16
N ILE A 417 -3.95 13.57 27.06
CA ILE A 417 -2.62 13.17 26.62
C ILE A 417 -1.66 13.26 27.80
N ASP A 418 -0.92 12.18 28.06
CA ASP A 418 0.15 12.22 29.06
C ASP A 418 1.29 13.11 28.53
N MET A 419 1.62 14.18 29.24
CA MET A 419 2.64 15.13 28.79
C MET A 419 4.08 14.58 28.88
N THR A 420 4.27 13.43 29.52
CA THR A 420 5.54 12.74 29.67
C THR A 420 5.74 11.67 28.62
N THR A 421 4.72 10.90 28.24
CA THR A 421 4.84 9.86 27.19
C THR A 421 4.27 10.28 25.84
N LEU A 422 3.51 11.38 25.80
CA LEU A 422 2.75 11.85 24.65
C LEU A 422 1.69 10.86 24.12
N GLU A 423 1.35 9.84 24.91
CA GLU A 423 0.33 8.84 24.59
C GLU A 423 -1.06 9.26 25.10
N ILE A 424 -2.11 8.62 24.56
CA ILE A 424 -3.48 8.79 25.05
C ILE A 424 -3.58 8.17 26.46
N ALA A 425 -3.75 9.02 27.47
CA ALA A 425 -3.96 8.61 28.86
C ALA A 425 -5.43 8.23 29.14
N ASN A 426 -6.37 8.89 28.45
CA ASN A 426 -7.80 8.65 28.60
C ASN A 426 -8.58 9.22 27.39
N GLU A 427 -9.80 8.75 27.15
CA GLU A 427 -10.66 9.22 26.06
C GLU A 427 -12.12 9.40 26.50
N SER A 428 -12.87 10.24 25.78
CA SER A 428 -14.29 10.45 26.06
C SER A 428 -15.12 9.20 25.76
N PRO A 429 -16.19 8.92 26.54
CA PRO A 429 -17.05 7.75 26.28
C PRO A 429 -17.96 7.94 25.05
N VAL A 430 -18.02 9.16 24.51
CA VAL A 430 -18.86 9.54 23.35
C VAL A 430 -18.00 10.14 22.25
N THR A 431 -18.51 10.07 21.02
CA THR A 431 -17.91 10.76 19.89
C THR A 431 -18.25 12.25 19.90
N VAL A 432 -17.36 13.03 19.33
CA VAL A 432 -17.53 14.48 19.21
C VAL A 432 -17.60 14.92 17.76
N PHE A 433 -18.13 16.12 17.55
CA PHE A 433 -18.04 16.79 16.27
C PHE A 433 -16.56 17.05 15.95
N PRO A 434 -16.05 16.69 14.75
CA PRO A 434 -14.61 16.66 14.51
C PRO A 434 -13.87 17.98 14.64
N ASP A 435 -14.54 19.09 14.36
CA ASP A 435 -13.99 20.45 14.49
C ASP A 435 -14.48 21.15 15.76
N THR A 436 -14.98 20.40 16.75
CA THR A 436 -15.40 20.99 18.03
C THR A 436 -14.23 21.70 18.70
N LEU A 437 -14.51 22.87 19.28
CA LEU A 437 -13.61 23.49 20.23
C LEU A 437 -13.94 23.00 21.64
N LEU A 438 -12.97 23.16 22.54
CA LEU A 438 -13.17 22.96 23.97
C LEU A 438 -13.37 24.31 24.64
N TRP A 439 -14.54 24.52 25.24
CA TRP A 439 -14.86 25.74 25.97
C TRP A 439 -14.81 25.50 27.46
N GLU A 440 -13.85 26.11 28.13
CA GLU A 440 -13.61 25.93 29.55
C GLU A 440 -14.67 26.62 30.42
N SER A 441 -15.05 25.95 31.51
CA SER A 441 -15.93 26.48 32.55
C SER A 441 -15.54 25.94 33.93
N LYS A 442 -14.85 26.78 34.71
CA LYS A 442 -14.28 26.43 36.02
C LYS A 442 -13.36 25.20 35.95
N ASN A 443 -13.88 24.02 36.26
CA ASN A 443 -13.13 22.74 36.30
C ASN A 443 -13.69 21.70 35.31
N ASN A 444 -14.56 22.16 34.42
CA ASN A 444 -15.24 21.40 33.40
C ASN A 444 -15.00 22.08 32.05
N PHE A 445 -15.37 21.43 30.97
CA PHE A 445 -15.38 22.03 29.64
C PHE A 445 -16.57 21.51 28.85
N PHE A 446 -16.93 22.28 27.81
CA PHE A 446 -17.97 21.92 26.87
C PHE A 446 -17.36 21.54 25.53
N ALA A 447 -18.01 20.60 24.85
CA ALA A 447 -17.72 20.23 23.47
C ALA A 447 -19.02 19.90 22.75
N VAL A 448 -19.05 20.04 21.43
CA VAL A 448 -20.14 19.55 20.60
C VAL A 448 -19.97 18.03 20.44
N ILE A 449 -20.94 17.27 20.93
CA ILE A 449 -20.98 15.81 20.84
C ILE A 449 -21.89 15.34 19.71
N SER A 450 -21.61 14.16 19.17
CA SER A 450 -22.42 13.52 18.14
C SER A 450 -23.32 12.45 18.78
N GLU A 451 -24.63 12.66 18.75
CA GLU A 451 -25.63 11.70 19.25
C GLU A 451 -26.56 11.25 18.11
N GLY A 452 -26.20 10.16 17.44
CA GLY A 452 -26.88 9.73 16.22
C GLY A 452 -26.66 10.74 15.09
N ASN A 453 -27.76 11.32 14.57
CA ASN A 453 -27.69 12.39 13.56
C ASN A 453 -27.74 13.79 14.16
N ASP A 454 -27.92 13.91 15.49
CA ASP A 454 -28.00 15.19 16.18
C ASP A 454 -26.64 15.59 16.74
N LEU A 455 -26.33 16.88 16.63
CA LEU A 455 -25.18 17.49 17.29
C LEU A 455 -25.68 18.22 18.52
N LYS A 456 -25.11 17.89 19.69
CA LYS A 456 -25.56 18.42 20.99
C LYS A 456 -24.40 19.01 21.74
N LEU A 457 -24.66 19.87 22.71
CA LEU A 457 -23.65 20.32 23.63
C LEU A 457 -23.47 19.28 24.73
N GLY A 458 -22.24 18.82 24.95
CA GLY A 458 -21.85 17.98 26.08
C GLY A 458 -21.07 18.77 27.12
N LEU A 459 -21.35 18.52 28.40
CA LEU A 459 -20.58 19.01 29.54
C LEU A 459 -19.69 17.87 30.06
N PHE A 460 -18.39 18.10 30.14
CA PHE A 460 -17.40 17.11 30.57
C PHE A 460 -16.63 17.62 31.80
N ASP A 461 -16.24 16.71 32.67
CA ASP A 461 -15.28 17.02 33.74
C ASP A 461 -13.83 16.80 33.28
N ALA A 462 -12.87 17.16 34.14
CA ALA A 462 -11.42 17.00 33.90
C ALA A 462 -10.93 15.53 33.78
N THR A 463 -11.84 14.56 33.79
CA THR A 463 -11.56 13.13 33.52
C THR A 463 -12.23 12.66 32.22
N LEU A 464 -12.67 13.58 31.37
CA LEU A 464 -13.43 13.30 30.14
C LEU A 464 -14.77 12.57 30.37
N THR A 465 -15.28 12.56 31.60
CA THR A 465 -16.58 11.96 31.88
C THR A 465 -17.69 12.92 31.45
N LEU A 466 -18.60 12.45 30.59
CA LEU A 466 -19.79 13.21 30.18
C LEU A 466 -20.76 13.34 31.37
N LYS A 467 -21.00 14.58 31.81
CA LYS A 467 -21.86 14.92 32.96
C LYS A 467 -23.29 15.26 32.56
N ALA A 468 -23.46 15.94 31.43
CA ALA A 468 -24.76 16.35 30.93
C ALA A 468 -24.70 16.56 29.41
N THR A 469 -25.86 16.47 28.76
CA THR A 469 -26.05 16.71 27.34
C THR A 469 -27.23 17.65 27.14
N SER A 470 -27.13 18.62 26.23
CA SER A 470 -28.25 19.51 25.91
C SER A 470 -29.42 18.74 25.29
N ALA A 471 -30.64 19.11 25.63
CA ALA A 471 -31.82 18.53 25.00
C ALA A 471 -32.00 19.00 23.55
N VAL A 472 -31.54 20.21 23.23
CA VAL A 472 -31.59 20.80 21.89
C VAL A 472 -30.37 20.40 21.06
N SER A 473 -30.57 20.29 19.75
CA SER A 473 -29.48 20.20 18.78
C SER A 473 -28.87 21.59 18.54
N VAL A 474 -27.55 21.66 18.49
CA VAL A 474 -26.76 22.89 18.36
C VAL A 474 -26.11 22.99 16.99
N GLU A 475 -25.85 24.22 16.55
CA GLU A 475 -25.05 24.49 15.36
C GLU A 475 -23.57 24.09 15.62
N PRO A 476 -22.95 23.19 14.82
CA PRO A 476 -21.61 22.66 15.09
C PRO A 476 -20.51 23.72 15.25
N TYR A 477 -20.57 24.77 14.45
CA TYR A 477 -19.55 25.83 14.41
C TYR A 477 -19.90 27.03 15.32
N MET A 478 -20.88 26.87 16.21
CA MET A 478 -21.25 27.91 17.15
C MET A 478 -20.11 28.22 18.12
N SER A 479 -20.07 29.47 18.59
CA SER A 479 -19.20 29.90 19.68
C SER A 479 -20.08 30.26 20.87
N PRO A 480 -20.17 29.40 21.90
CA PRO A 480 -21.04 29.61 23.03
C PRO A 480 -20.57 30.80 23.86
N LEU A 481 -21.52 31.58 24.38
CA LEU A 481 -21.22 32.63 25.35
C LEU A 481 -21.49 32.08 26.76
N ILE A 482 -20.45 31.99 27.58
CA ILE A 482 -20.55 31.53 28.98
C ILE A 482 -20.58 32.75 29.89
N GLN A 483 -21.66 32.91 30.66
CA GLN A 483 -21.81 34.00 31.61
C GLN A 483 -22.36 33.49 32.95
N GLY A 484 -21.49 33.40 33.96
CA GLY A 484 -21.87 32.94 35.29
C GLY A 484 -22.35 31.49 35.28
N SER A 485 -23.64 31.27 35.55
CA SER A 485 -24.30 29.95 35.53
C SER A 485 -25.06 29.67 34.23
N SER A 486 -25.00 30.57 33.24
CA SER A 486 -25.69 30.44 31.97
C SER A 486 -24.70 30.21 30.83
N ILE A 487 -25.11 29.43 29.84
CA ILE A 487 -24.44 29.27 28.56
C ILE A 487 -25.45 29.54 27.43
N TYR A 488 -25.09 30.44 26.52
CA TYR A 488 -25.93 30.77 25.37
C TYR A 488 -25.38 30.08 24.14
N VAL A 489 -26.22 29.29 23.47
CA VAL A 489 -25.84 28.51 22.29
C VAL A 489 -26.80 28.75 21.13
N GLN A 490 -26.26 28.61 19.93
CA GLN A 490 -27.06 28.60 18.70
C GLN A 490 -27.59 27.18 18.45
N THR A 491 -28.90 27.05 18.27
CA THR A 491 -29.54 25.80 17.88
C THR A 491 -29.37 25.55 16.39
N SER A 492 -29.52 24.30 15.96
CA SER A 492 -29.35 23.91 14.55
C SER A 492 -30.34 24.57 13.57
N ASP A 493 -31.45 25.12 14.08
CA ASP A 493 -32.42 25.91 13.31
C ASP A 493 -32.09 27.42 13.25
N GLY A 494 -30.96 27.84 13.83
CA GLY A 494 -30.50 29.23 13.90
C GLY A 494 -31.06 30.05 15.05
N GLY A 495 -31.88 29.46 15.93
CA GLY A 495 -32.32 30.10 17.17
C GLY A 495 -31.19 30.24 18.20
N ILE A 496 -31.41 31.05 19.24
CA ILE A 496 -30.50 31.15 20.39
C ILE A 496 -31.23 30.70 21.65
N VAL A 497 -30.61 29.81 22.42
CA VAL A 497 -31.14 29.34 23.70
C VAL A 497 -30.16 29.59 24.82
N GLU A 498 -30.71 29.87 26.00
CA GLU A 498 -29.97 29.92 27.25
C GLU A 498 -30.11 28.56 27.95
N LEU A 499 -28.99 27.93 28.27
CA LEU A 499 -28.93 26.70 29.06
C LEU A 499 -28.25 26.94 30.40
N SER A 500 -28.53 26.08 31.37
CA SER A 500 -27.77 25.98 32.61
C SER A 500 -26.36 25.47 32.32
N ALA A 501 -25.32 26.18 32.77
CA ALA A 501 -23.93 25.75 32.59
C ALA A 501 -23.56 24.50 33.42
N GLU A 502 -24.37 24.12 34.41
CA GLU A 502 -24.13 22.95 35.26
C GLU A 502 -24.90 21.70 34.81
N THR A 503 -26.07 21.88 34.19
CA THR A 503 -26.98 20.77 33.85
C THR A 503 -27.34 20.69 32.37
N LEU A 504 -27.02 21.72 31.58
CA LEU A 504 -27.43 21.89 30.18
C LEU A 504 -28.95 21.86 29.93
N GLU A 505 -29.76 22.02 30.99
CA GLU A 505 -31.21 22.20 30.87
C GLU A 505 -31.53 23.57 30.26
N THR A 506 -32.51 23.61 29.36
CA THR A 506 -32.98 24.85 28.73
C THR A 506 -33.65 25.75 29.76
N LEU A 507 -33.09 26.94 29.94
CA LEU A 507 -33.63 27.98 30.83
C LEU A 507 -34.58 28.90 30.06
N ASN A 508 -34.16 29.39 28.89
CA ASN A 508 -34.94 30.33 28.07
C ASN A 508 -34.67 30.15 26.57
N GLN A 509 -35.61 30.57 25.73
CA GLN A 509 -35.42 30.75 24.28
C GLN A 509 -35.42 32.24 23.94
N ILE A 510 -34.38 32.71 23.26
CA ILE A 510 -34.24 34.10 22.85
C ILE A 510 -34.90 34.25 21.47
N LYS A 511 -35.86 35.18 21.36
CA LYS A 511 -36.63 35.45 20.14
C LYS A 511 -36.07 36.62 19.35
#